data_AF-A0AAD1NIT4-F1
#
_entry.id   AF-A0AAD1NIT4-F1
#
_cell.length_a   1.000
_cell.length_b   1.000
_cell.length_c   1.000
_cell.angle_alpha   90.00
_cell.angle_beta   90.00
_cell.angle_gamma   90.00
#
_symmetry.space_group_name_H-M   'P 1'
#
loop_
_entity.id
_entity.type
_entity.pdbx_description
1 polymer ?
#
loop_
_entity_poly.entity_id
_entity_poly.type
_entity_poly.pdbx_seq_one_letter_code
_entity_poly.pdbx_strand_id
1 'polypeptide(L)'
;MTRQVVNSILRLQENNRFSKGLFSWVGYKVFYLDYTKRERTTGQTSWSFWSLLRYSVDGFINFSELPLNIATFIGIFCFFLRYY
;
A
#
# COMPACT_ATOMS: atom_id res chain seq x y z
N MET A 1 12.21 12.92 10.41
CA MET A 1 11.20 13.54 9.53
C MET A 1 11.06 15.00 9.92
N THR A 2 10.95 15.91 8.94
CA THR A 2 10.71 17.33 9.23
C THR A 2 9.23 17.57 9.57
N ARG A 3 8.92 18.67 10.24
CA ARG A 3 7.54 18.99 10.66
C ARG A 3 6.57 19.14 9.49
N GLN A 4 7.07 19.59 8.34
CA GLN A 4 6.31 19.69 7.10
C GLN A 4 5.81 18.31 6.63
N VAL A 5 6.68 17.29 6.64
CA VAL A 5 6.33 15.90 6.28
C VAL A 5 5.22 15.38 7.20
N VAL A 6 5.38 15.58 8.51
CA VAL A 6 4.39 15.13 9.51
C VAL A 6 3.03 15.78 9.29
N ASN A 7 3.00 17.10 9.08
CA ASN A 7 1.74 17.82 8.84
C ASN A 7 1.02 17.34 7.58
N SER A 8 1.76 17.07 6.50
CA SER A 8 1.18 16.56 5.26
C SER A 8 0.61 15.15 5.43
N ILE A 9 1.29 14.27 6.18
CA ILE A 9 0.77 12.94 6.53
C ILE A 9 -0.48 13.03 7.41
N LEU A 10 -0.53 13.97 8.36
CA LEU A 10 -1.69 14.13 9.25
C LEU A 10 -2.94 14.67 8.54
N ARG A 11 -2.79 15.27 7.36
CA ARG A 11 -3.92 15.73 6.52
C ARG A 11 -4.56 14.61 5.69
N LEU A 12 -3.88 13.47 5.57
CA LEU A 12 -4.36 12.30 4.85
C LEU A 12 -5.52 11.66 5.63
N GLN A 13 -6.65 11.43 4.95
CA GLN A 13 -7.89 10.87 5.53
C GLN A 13 -8.01 9.35 5.33
N GLU A 14 -6.96 8.71 4.84
CA GLU A 14 -6.93 7.29 4.53
C GLU A 14 -7.11 6.45 5.80
N ASN A 15 -8.21 5.68 5.83
CA ASN A 15 -8.53 4.77 6.93
C ASN A 15 -7.53 3.61 7.05
N ASN A 16 -7.08 3.06 5.91
CA ASN A 16 -6.07 2.01 5.92
C ASN A 16 -4.65 2.61 5.87
N ARG A 17 -3.96 2.59 7.01
CA ARG A 17 -2.61 3.13 7.14
C ARG A 17 -1.54 2.17 6.61
N PHE A 18 -1.47 2.06 5.28
CA PHE A 18 -0.33 1.46 4.60
C PHE A 18 0.88 2.43 4.62
N SER A 19 1.58 2.50 5.75
CA SER A 19 2.64 3.49 6.00
C SER A 19 3.75 3.50 4.95
N LYS A 20 4.09 2.34 4.37
CA LYS A 20 5.13 2.23 3.33
C LYS A 20 4.75 3.01 2.06
N GLY A 21 3.49 2.94 1.65
CA GLY A 21 2.99 3.70 0.50
C GLY A 21 2.69 5.15 0.85
N LEU A 22 2.07 5.41 2.01
CA LEU A 22 1.74 6.77 2.46
C LEU A 22 2.98 7.68 2.51
N PHE A 23 4.11 7.19 3.03
CA PHE A 23 5.33 8.00 3.07
C PHE A 23 5.92 8.27 1.68
N SER A 24 5.74 7.33 0.75
CA SER A 24 6.10 7.54 -0.66
C SER A 24 5.15 8.54 -1.35
N TRP A 25 3.87 8.53 -0.98
CA TRP A 25 2.81 9.35 -1.58
C TRP A 25 3.01 10.85 -1.38
N VAL A 26 3.53 11.26 -0.21
CA VAL A 26 3.70 12.69 0.11
C VAL A 26 4.85 13.34 -0.67
N GLY A 27 5.70 12.56 -1.37
CA GLY A 27 6.62 13.06 -2.39
C GLY A 27 7.82 13.88 -1.89
N TYR A 28 8.13 13.87 -0.59
CA TYR A 28 9.31 14.56 -0.06
C TYR A 28 10.61 13.84 -0.39
N LYS A 29 11.75 14.55 -0.30
CA LYS A 29 13.08 13.96 -0.49
C LYS A 29 13.36 12.91 0.59
N VAL A 30 13.55 11.66 0.15
CA VAL A 30 13.92 10.53 1.01
C VAL A 30 15.41 10.23 0.84
N PHE A 31 16.09 9.99 1.95
CA PHE A 31 17.44 9.46 1.97
C PHE A 31 17.42 8.08 2.64
N TYR A 32 18.03 7.09 1.99
CA TYR A 32 18.16 5.75 2.53
C TYR A 32 19.53 5.62 3.20
N LEU A 33 19.52 5.33 4.51
CA LEU A 33 20.74 5.07 5.26
C LEU A 33 20.98 3.57 5.29
N ASP A 34 22.08 3.14 4.67
CA ASP A 34 22.49 1.74 4.74
C ASP A 34 22.92 1.41 6.17
N TYR A 35 22.23 0.43 6.76
CA TYR A 35 22.48 -0.03 8.10
C TYR A 35 22.52 -1.56 8.13
N THR A 36 23.66 -2.11 8.52
CA THR A 36 23.80 -3.55 8.72
C THR A 36 23.13 -3.95 10.02
N LYS A 37 22.02 -4.68 9.92
CA LYS A 37 21.33 -5.23 11.10
C LYS A 37 22.20 -6.32 11.73
N ARG A 38 22.45 -6.21 13.03
CA ARG A 38 22.94 -7.34 13.83
C ARG A 38 21.87 -8.43 13.87
N GLU A 39 22.28 -9.68 13.80
CA GLU A 39 21.36 -10.82 13.95
C GLU A 39 20.60 -10.73 15.28
N ARG A 40 19.29 -10.98 15.22
CA ARG A 40 18.45 -10.96 16.43
C ARG A 40 18.84 -12.17 17.29
N THR A 41 19.28 -11.93 18.52
CA THR A 41 19.64 -12.98 19.48
C THR A 41 18.43 -13.75 20.00
N THR A 42 17.21 -13.21 19.87
CA THR A 42 15.98 -13.85 20.36
C THR A 42 14.75 -13.35 19.58
N GLY A 43 13.80 -14.25 19.31
CA GLY A 43 12.49 -13.96 18.73
C GLY A 43 12.37 -14.29 17.23
N GLN A 44 11.18 -14.73 16.82
CA GLN A 44 10.85 -14.93 15.40
C GLN A 44 10.51 -13.60 14.73
N THR A 45 10.62 -13.56 13.40
CA THR A 45 10.21 -12.40 12.61
C THR A 45 8.71 -12.15 12.82
N SER A 46 8.32 -10.90 13.06
CA SER A 46 6.90 -10.55 13.23
C SER A 46 6.12 -10.56 11.91
N TRP A 47 6.81 -10.73 10.77
CA TRP A 47 6.22 -10.70 9.44
C TRP A 47 6.66 -11.93 8.65
N SER A 48 5.71 -12.75 8.25
CA SER A 48 5.91 -13.77 7.22
C SER A 48 5.80 -13.14 5.83
N PHE A 49 6.43 -13.76 4.82
CA PHE A 49 6.31 -13.33 3.42
C PHE A 49 4.84 -13.13 3.00
N TRP A 50 3.96 -14.07 3.34
CA TRP A 50 2.52 -14.00 3.03
C TRP A 50 1.81 -12.84 3.71
N SER A 51 2.13 -12.55 4.98
CA SER A 51 1.58 -11.39 5.67
C SER A 51 2.00 -10.07 5.02
N LEU A 52 3.24 -10.01 4.51
CA LEU A 52 3.77 -8.84 3.79
C LEU A 52 3.11 -8.66 2.42
N LEU A 53 2.87 -9.77 1.72
CA LEU A 53 2.21 -9.79 0.41
C LEU A 53 0.76 -9.32 0.57
N ARG A 54 0.02 -9.88 1.52
CA ARG A 54 -1.36 -9.46 1.81
C ARG A 54 -1.43 -7.96 2.17
N TYR A 55 -0.53 -7.49 3.04
CA TYR A 55 -0.45 -6.06 3.40
C TYR A 55 -0.22 -5.15 2.18
N SER A 56 0.60 -5.59 1.21
CA SER A 56 0.87 -4.83 -0.01
C SER A 56 -0.34 -4.81 -0.95
N VAL A 57 -1.06 -5.93 -1.07
CA VAL A 57 -2.29 -6.03 -1.87
C VAL A 57 -3.40 -5.17 -1.28
N ASP A 58 -3.57 -5.22 0.05
CA ASP A 58 -4.53 -4.36 0.75
C ASP A 58 -4.21 -2.89 0.53
N GLY A 59 -2.93 -2.51 0.55
CA GLY A 59 -2.48 -1.17 0.16
C GLY A 59 -2.87 -0.84 -1.29
N PHE A 60 -2.48 -1.67 -2.26
CA PHE A 60 -2.77 -1.43 -3.68
C PHE A 60 -4.26 -1.19 -3.96
N ILE A 61 -5.13 -2.00 -3.37
CA ILE A 61 -6.58 -1.89 -3.53
C ILE A 61 -7.12 -0.60 -2.92
N ASN A 62 -6.62 -0.18 -1.76
CA ASN A 62 -7.10 1.04 -1.09
C ASN A 62 -6.63 2.34 -1.80
N PHE A 63 -5.48 2.30 -2.48
CA PHE A 63 -4.92 3.46 -3.18
C PHE A 63 -5.23 3.48 -4.69
N SER A 64 -6.00 2.50 -5.20
CA SER A 64 -6.29 2.39 -6.63
C SER A 64 -7.77 2.12 -6.90
N GLU A 65 -8.34 2.82 -7.89
CA GLU A 65 -9.67 2.53 -8.43
C GLU A 65 -9.68 1.36 -9.44
N LEU A 66 -8.50 0.80 -9.71
CA LEU A 66 -8.30 -0.30 -10.67
C LEU A 66 -9.21 -1.52 -10.43
N PRO A 67 -9.38 -2.04 -9.19
CA PRO A 67 -10.24 -3.20 -8.96
C PRO A 67 -11.70 -2.91 -9.33
N LEU A 68 -12.17 -1.70 -9.04
CA LEU A 68 -13.52 -1.27 -9.37
C LEU A 68 -13.71 -1.21 -10.89
N ASN A 69 -12.77 -0.58 -11.59
CA ASN A 69 -12.82 -0.47 -13.05
C ASN A 69 -12.79 -1.84 -13.73
N ILE A 70 -11.96 -2.78 -13.27
CA ILE A 70 -11.92 -4.15 -13.78
C ILE A 70 -13.28 -4.83 -13.59
N ALA A 71 -13.89 -4.72 -12.41
CA ALA A 71 -15.21 -5.29 -12.15
C ALA A 71 -16.29 -4.69 -13.08
N THR A 72 -16.25 -3.38 -13.32
CA THR A 72 -17.17 -2.70 -14.25
C THR A 72 -17.00 -3.20 -15.69
N PHE A 73 -15.76 -3.31 -16.19
CA PHE A 73 -15.50 -3.84 -17.54
C PHE A 73 -15.96 -5.29 -17.70
N ILE A 74 -15.71 -6.14 -16.71
CA ILE A 74 -16.16 -7.54 -16.71
C ILE A 74 -17.70 -7.60 -16.73
N GLY A 75 -18.36 -6.76 -15.93
CA GLY A 75 -19.83 -6.69 -15.90
C GLY A 75 -20.43 -6.29 -17.24
N ILE A 76 -19.86 -5.26 -17.88
CA ILE A 76 -20.26 -4.81 -19.22
C ILE A 76 -20.04 -5.93 -20.25
N PHE A 77 -18.87 -6.57 -20.22
CA PHE A 77 -18.56 -7.67 -21.12
C PHE A 77 -19.54 -8.84 -20.98
N CYS A 78 -19.85 -9.24 -19.74
CA CYS A 78 -20.81 -10.30 -19.46
C CYS A 78 -22.23 -9.96 -19.93
N PHE A 79 -22.65 -8.69 -19.80
CA PHE A 79 -23.93 -8.22 -20.31
C PHE A 79 -24.04 -8.38 -21.83
N PHE A 80 -23.00 -7.99 -22.58
CA PHE A 80 -22.98 -8.20 -24.04
C PHE A 80 -22.92 -9.67 -24.42
N LEU A 81 -22.15 -10.48 -23.69
CA LEU A 81 -22.02 -11.91 -23.94
C LEU A 81 -23.33 -12.67 -23.69
N ARG A 82 -24.19 -12.18 -22.78
CA ARG A 82 -25.55 -12.72 -22.54
C ARG A 82 -26.53 -12.41 -23.68
N TYR A 83 -26.30 -11.34 -24.44
CA TYR A 83 -27.20 -10.88 -25.50
C TYR A 83 -26.92 -11.53 -26.86
N TYR A 84 -25.82 -12.28 -26.98
CA TYR A 84 -25.44 -13.10 -28.13
C TYR A 84 -25.76 -14.58 -27.86
#